data_AF-N8WSJ4-F1
#
_entry.id   AF-N8WSJ4-F1
#
_cell.length_a   1.000
_cell.length_b   1.000
_cell.length_c   1.000
_cell.angle_alpha   90.00
_cell.angle_beta   90.00
_cell.angle_gamma   90.00
#
_symmetry.space_group_name_H-M   'P 1'
#
loop_
_entity.id
_entity.type
_entity.pdbx_description
1 polymer ?
#
loop_
_entity_poly.entity_id
_entity_poly.type
_entity_poly.pdbx_seq_one_letter_code
_entity_poly.pdbx_strand_id
1 'polypeptide(L)' 'MTRIGQLPGSDSIPKDRTKWVNDSRHHGLSISADGEKLCVAGMMDNYATIVDRQSLTAGN' A
#
# COMPACT_ATOMS: atom_id res chain seq x y z
N MET A 1 -16.76 -11.16 -3.56
CA MET A 1 -16.99 -9.71 -3.56
C MET A 1 -15.63 -9.02 -3.52
N THR A 2 -15.40 -8.01 -4.37
CA THR A 2 -14.15 -7.25 -4.38
C THR A 2 -14.31 -5.99 -3.54
N ARG A 3 -13.27 -5.60 -2.79
CA ARG A 3 -13.24 -4.37 -1.98
C ARG A 3 -11.99 -3.56 -2.32
N ILE A 4 -12.07 -2.24 -2.18
CA ILE A 4 -11.00 -1.29 -2.50
C ILE A 4 -10.72 -0.45 -1.26
N GLY A 5 -9.45 -0.32 -0.88
CA GLY A 5 -8.97 0.58 0.17
C GLY A 5 -7.96 1.57 -0.41
N GLN A 6 -8.00 2.81 0.05
CA GLN A 6 -7.04 3.84 -0.37
C GLN A 6 -5.79 3.74 0.50
N LEU A 7 -4.64 3.59 -0.15
CA LEU A 7 -3.35 3.59 0.51
C LEU A 7 -2.75 5.00 0.59
N PRO A 8 -1.85 5.26 1.56
CA PRO A 8 -1.04 6.47 1.58
C PRO A 8 -0.25 6.63 0.27
N GLY A 9 -0.04 7.87 -0.12
CA GLY A 9 0.86 8.23 -1.21
C GLY A 9 1.46 9.60 -0.92
N SER A 10 2.66 9.86 -1.45
CA SER A 10 3.30 11.16 -1.38
C SER A 10 3.00 12.00 -2.63
N ASP A 11 3.09 13.33 -2.47
CA ASP A 11 3.10 14.26 -3.60
C ASP A 11 4.46 14.36 -4.28
N SER A 12 5.51 13.77 -3.68
CA SER A 12 6.86 13.76 -4.24
C SER A 12 7.04 12.74 -5.36
N ILE A 13 6.15 11.74 -5.46
CA ILE A 13 6.20 10.73 -6.52
C ILE A 13 5.36 11.18 -7.73
N PRO A 14 5.94 11.19 -8.96
CA PRO A 14 5.20 11.58 -10.16
C PRO A 14 3.92 10.77 -10.35
N LYS A 15 2.84 11.45 -10.74
CA LYS A 15 1.57 10.80 -11.10
C LYS A 15 1.68 10.01 -12.40
N ASP A 16 2.64 10.35 -13.26
CA ASP A 16 2.94 9.62 -14.49
C ASP A 16 3.54 8.24 -14.17
N ARG A 17 2.76 7.18 -14.43
CA ARG A 17 3.13 5.79 -14.21
C ARG A 17 4.41 5.38 -14.94
N THR A 18 4.72 5.98 -16.09
CA THR A 18 5.94 5.66 -16.86
C THR A 18 7.23 6.04 -16.12
N LYS A 19 7.11 6.82 -15.03
CA LYS A 19 8.22 7.23 -14.16
C LYS A 19 8.35 6.38 -12.91
N TRP A 20 7.48 5.39 -12.70
CA TRP A 20 7.54 4.51 -11.54
C TRP A 20 8.63 3.46 -11.74
N VAL A 21 9.53 3.33 -10.77
CA VAL A 21 10.55 2.29 -10.80
C VAL A 21 9.86 0.93 -10.81
N ASN A 22 10.26 0.07 -11.75
CA ASN A 22 9.70 -1.26 -11.95
C ASN A 22 8.17 -1.26 -12.12
N ASP A 23 7.61 -0.17 -12.67
CA ASP A 23 6.17 -0.04 -12.92
C ASP A 23 5.29 -0.24 -11.67
N SER A 24 5.83 0.03 -10.49
CA SER A 24 5.07 -0.13 -9.26
C SER A 24 5.44 0.92 -8.22
N ARG A 25 4.38 1.38 -7.55
CA ARG A 25 4.44 2.33 -6.45
C ARG A 25 4.45 1.62 -5.09
N HIS A 26 3.86 0.42 -5.03
CA HIS A 26 3.72 -0.44 -3.84
C HIS A 26 4.25 -1.85 -4.16
N HIS A 27 5.34 -2.27 -3.53
CA HIS A 27 6.09 -3.47 -3.95
C HIS A 27 6.04 -4.64 -2.96
N GLY A 28 5.46 -4.44 -1.77
CA GLY A 28 5.37 -5.50 -0.76
C GLY A 28 3.97 -5.59 -0.18
N LEU A 29 3.37 -6.78 -0.25
CA LEU A 29 2.16 -7.14 0.48
C LEU A 29 2.43 -8.41 1.27
N SER A 30 2.17 -8.36 2.57
CA SER A 30 2.18 -9.54 3.44
C SER A 30 0.91 -9.54 4.28
N ILE A 31 0.43 -10.73 4.65
CA ILE A 31 -0.74 -10.91 5.49
C ILE A 31 -0.31 -11.57 6.80
N SER A 32 -0.87 -11.12 7.91
CA SER A 32 -0.65 -11.76 9.22
C SER A 32 -1.19 -13.20 9.22
N ALA A 33 -0.65 -14.05 10.10
CA ALA A 33 -1.04 -15.45 10.19
C ALA A 33 -2.53 -15.64 10.54
N ASP A 34 -3.10 -14.72 11.31
CA ASP A 34 -4.54 -14.69 11.64
C ASP A 34 -5.41 -14.13 10.51
N GLY A 35 -4.80 -13.60 9.45
CA GLY A 35 -5.49 -12.98 8.32
C GLY A 35 -5.98 -11.56 8.57
N GLU A 36 -5.91 -11.01 9.78
CA GLU A 36 -6.62 -9.77 10.13
C GLU A 36 -5.91 -8.49 9.68
N LYS A 37 -4.61 -8.57 9.36
CA LYS A 37 -3.78 -7.40 9.03
C LYS A 37 -3.01 -7.62 7.74
N LEU A 38 -2.92 -6.56 6.93
CA LEU A 38 -2.06 -6.50 5.75
C LEU A 38 -0.90 -5.53 6.02
N CYS A 39 0.33 -5.96 5.81
CA CYS A 39 1.47 -5.06 5.75
C CYS A 39 1.68 -4.64 4.29
N VAL A 40 1.71 -3.33 4.05
CA VAL A 40 1.92 -2.74 2.72
C VAL A 40 3.15 -1.87 2.73
N ALA A 41 4.06 -2.09 1.78
CA ALA A 41 5.27 -1.29 1.59
C ALA A 41 5.20 -0.49 0.28
N GLY A 42 5.15 0.85 0.42
CA GLY A 42 5.29 1.80 -0.69
C GLY A 42 6.75 2.18 -0.88
N MET A 43 7.48 1.46 -1.74
CA MET A 43 8.92 1.67 -1.93
C MET A 43 9.22 3.08 -2.46
N MET A 44 8.46 3.52 -3.48
CA MET A 44 8.64 4.86 -4.04
C MET A 44 8.17 5.93 -3.05
N ASP A 45 7.04 5.71 -2.37
CA ASP A 45 6.50 6.65 -1.39
C ASP A 45 7.20 6.63 -0.03
N ASN A 46 8.19 5.75 0.16
CA ASN A 46 8.96 5.57 1.38
C ASN A 46 8.08 5.39 2.64
N TYR A 47 7.12 4.45 2.59
CA TYR A 47 6.32 4.09 3.76
C TYR A 47 6.13 2.58 3.90
N ALA A 48 5.85 2.15 5.13
CA ALA A 48 5.23 0.86 5.41
C ALA A 48 4.05 1.11 6.37
N THR A 49 2.89 0.51 6.10
CA THR A 49 1.71 0.64 6.96
C THR A 49 1.03 -0.71 7.17
N ILE A 50 0.35 -0.83 8.30
CA ILE A 50 -0.54 -1.94 8.60
C ILE A 50 -1.96 -1.52 8.24
N VAL A 51 -2.61 -2.26 7.36
CA VAL A 51 -4.01 -2.09 7.00
C VAL A 51 -4.84 -3.11 7.76
N ASP A 52 -5.87 -2.65 8.44
CA ASP A 52 -6.88 -3.52 9.05
C ASP A 52 -7.75 -4.13 7.94
N ARG A 53 -7.81 -5.47 7.84
CA ARG A 53 -8.50 -6.13 6.72
C ARG A 53 -10.00 -5.91 6.75
N GLN A 54 -10.60 -5.77 7.94
CA GLN A 54 -12.04 -5.60 8.08
C GLN A 54 -12.48 -4.23 7.56
N SER A 55 -11.85 -3.16 8.00
CA SER A 55 -12.16 -1.78 7.62
C SER A 55 -11.51 -1.33 6.30
N LEU A 56 -10.38 -1.94 5.92
CA LEU A 56 -9.48 -1.48 4.85
C LEU A 56 -8.90 -0.08 5.10
N THR A 57 -8.66 0.24 6.37
CA THR A 57 -8.03 1.49 6.78
C THR A 57 -6.55 1.26 7.07
N ALA A 58 -5.68 2.11 6.52
CA ALA A 58 -4.25 2.11 6.84
C ALA A 58 -3.99 2.72 8.23
N GLY A 59 -3.02 2.18 8.95
CA GLY A 59 -2.54 2.74 10.21
C GLY A 59 -1.83 4.08 9.98
N ASN A 60 -2.04 5.00 10.93
CA ASN A 60 -1.42 6.32 10.98
C ASN A 60 0.08 6.24 11.33
#